data_AF-A0A3B4AUQ7-F1
#
_entry.id   AF-A0A3B4AUQ7-F1
#
_cell.length_a   1.000
_cell.length_b   1.000
_cell.length_c   1.000
_cell.angle_alpha   90.00
_cell.angle_beta   90.00
_cell.angle_gamma   90.00
#
_symmetry.space_group_name_H-M   'P 1'
#
loop_
_entity.id
_entity.type
_entity.pdbx_description
1 polymer ?
#
loop_
_entity_poly.entity_id
_entity_poly.type
_entity_poly.pdbx_seq_one_letter_code
_entity_poly.pdbx_strand_id
1 'polypeptide(L)'
;MKMSEEHYWEHRNRPFYNKLVSYMSSGPVVAMVWQGLDVVKTGRKMMGQTNPTNSLPGTFRGDFCVIMGKNVIHGSDSVESAQREISLWFKESELCEREGCSAKWIYE
;
A
#
# COMPACT_ATOMS: atom_id res chain seq x y z
N MET A 1 3.88 10.09 -14.07
CA MET A 1 4.62 8.98 -14.71
C MET A 1 5.87 8.63 -13.92
N LYS A 2 6.85 9.54 -13.76
CA LYS A 2 8.12 9.24 -13.07
C LYS A 2 7.98 8.58 -11.69
N MET A 3 7.10 9.10 -10.82
CA MET A 3 6.90 8.55 -9.47
C MET A 3 6.34 7.11 -9.48
N SER A 4 5.37 6.84 -10.37
CA SER A 4 4.78 5.51 -10.54
C SER A 4 5.78 4.48 -11.09
N GLU A 5 6.67 4.93 -11.98
CA GLU A 5 7.74 4.10 -12.54
C GLU A 5 8.79 3.75 -11.50
N GLU A 6 9.23 4.73 -10.70
CA GLU A 6 10.16 4.53 -9.59
C GLU A 6 9.56 3.60 -8.53
N HIS A 7 8.28 3.79 -8.19
CA HIS A 7 7.58 2.95 -7.22
C HIS A 7 7.49 1.48 -7.67
N TYR A 8 7.21 1.22 -8.95
CA TYR A 8 7.11 -0.14 -9.50
C TYR A 8 8.37 -0.63 -10.19
N TRP A 9 9.54 -0.02 -9.93
CA TRP A 9 10.81 -0.32 -10.61
C TRP A 9 11.20 -1.81 -10.58
N GLU A 10 10.88 -2.50 -9.49
CA GLU A 10 11.12 -3.95 -9.33
C GLU A 10 10.32 -4.81 -10.32
N HIS A 11 9.26 -4.25 -10.89
CA HIS A 11 8.39 -4.89 -11.87
C HIS A 11 8.71 -4.48 -13.31
N ARG A 12 9.73 -3.65 -13.58
CA ARG A 12 10.00 -3.11 -14.93
C ARG A 12 10.13 -4.16 -16.05
N ASN A 13 10.56 -5.38 -15.71
CA ASN A 13 10.71 -6.48 -16.66
C ASN A 13 9.45 -7.38 -16.76
N ARG A 14 8.37 -7.04 -16.06
CA ARG A 14 7.11 -7.80 -16.07
C ARG A 14 6.22 -7.33 -17.22
N PRO A 15 5.49 -8.23 -17.89
CA PRO A 15 4.66 -7.88 -19.05
C PRO A 15 3.51 -6.90 -18.73
N PHE A 16 3.11 -6.81 -17.46
CA PHE A 16 2.05 -5.91 -17.01
C PHE A 16 2.54 -4.53 -16.53
N TYR A 17 3.86 -4.28 -16.49
CA TYR A 17 4.44 -3.08 -15.90
C TYR A 17 3.89 -1.77 -16.48
N ASN A 18 3.92 -1.64 -17.81
CA ASN A 18 3.45 -0.42 -18.49
C ASN A 18 1.97 -0.15 -18.18
N LYS A 19 1.15 -1.20 -18.12
CA LYS A 19 -0.27 -1.09 -17.78
C LYS A 19 -0.47 -0.68 -16.32
N LEU A 20 0.35 -1.20 -15.41
CA LEU A 20 0.33 -0.87 -13.98
C LEU A 20 0.69 0.61 -13.74
N VAL A 21 1.79 1.07 -14.34
CA VAL A 21 2.25 2.47 -14.26
C VAL A 21 1.22 3.42 -14.86
N SER A 22 0.67 3.08 -16.03
CA SER A 22 -0.37 3.88 -16.71
C SER A 22 -1.64 3.97 -15.87
N TYR A 23 -2.10 2.85 -15.30
CA TYR A 23 -3.29 2.82 -14.46
C TYR A 23 -3.10 3.64 -13.18
N MET A 24 -1.98 3.46 -12.47
CA MET A 24 -1.73 4.22 -11.24
C MET A 24 -1.62 5.72 -11.51
N SER A 25 -1.06 6.10 -12.66
CA SER A 25 -0.95 7.51 -13.07
C SER A 25 -2.23 8.09 -13.69
N SER A 26 -3.32 7.33 -13.80
CA SER A 26 -4.53 7.75 -14.53
C SER A 26 -5.47 8.65 -13.73
N GLY A 27 -5.24 8.80 -12.43
CA GLY A 27 -6.07 9.62 -11.55
C GLY A 27 -5.37 9.96 -10.23
N PRO A 28 -6.01 10.76 -9.36
CA PRO A 28 -5.46 11.07 -8.05
C PRO A 28 -5.41 9.82 -7.17
N VAL A 29 -4.41 9.78 -6.29
CA VAL A 29 -4.26 8.73 -5.28
C VAL A 29 -4.21 9.36 -3.89
N VAL A 30 -4.62 8.59 -2.89
CA VAL A 30 -4.46 8.96 -1.48
C VAL A 30 -3.27 8.18 -0.93
N ALA A 31 -2.13 8.84 -0.82
CA ALA A 31 -0.95 8.27 -0.16
C ALA A 31 -1.06 8.47 1.35
N MET A 32 -0.73 7.46 2.14
CA MET A 32 -0.76 7.50 3.61
C MET A 32 0.37 6.66 4.19
N VAL A 33 0.84 7.02 5.39
CA VAL A 33 1.76 6.23 6.20
C VAL A 33 1.04 5.83 7.49
N TRP A 34 1.01 4.53 7.79
CA TRP A 34 0.43 3.99 9.01
C TRP A 34 1.53 3.42 9.91
N GLN A 35 1.43 3.69 11.20
CA GLN A 35 2.39 3.24 12.22
C GLN A 35 1.71 2.29 13.21
N GLY A 36 2.43 1.24 13.61
CA GLY A 36 2.00 0.30 14.64
C GLY A 36 2.79 -1.00 14.62
N LEU A 37 2.58 -1.83 15.64
CA LEU A 37 3.17 -3.16 15.73
C LEU A 37 2.76 -4.03 14.52
N ASP A 38 3.75 -4.62 13.85
CA ASP A 38 3.59 -5.47 12.67
C ASP A 38 2.74 -4.85 11.54
N VAL A 39 2.65 -3.51 11.46
CA VAL A 39 1.70 -2.79 10.58
C VAL A 39 1.79 -3.18 9.11
N VAL A 40 2.98 -3.52 8.61
CA VAL A 40 3.16 -4.02 7.23
C VAL A 40 2.40 -5.33 7.04
N LYS A 41 2.64 -6.31 7.91
CA LYS A 41 2.01 -7.63 7.83
C LYS A 41 0.51 -7.56 8.09
N THR A 42 0.09 -6.84 9.12
CA THR A 42 -1.32 -6.70 9.49
C THR A 42 -2.10 -5.87 8.47
N GLY A 43 -1.49 -4.82 7.93
CA GLY A 43 -2.04 -4.03 6.82
C GLY A 43 -2.27 -4.88 5.56
N ARG A 44 -1.28 -5.68 5.15
CA ARG A 44 -1.44 -6.64 4.04
C ARG A 44 -2.57 -7.64 4.31
N LYS A 45 -2.72 -8.12 5.55
CA LYS A 45 -3.82 -9.00 5.94
C LYS A 45 -5.18 -8.32 5.81
N MET A 46 -5.31 -7.06 6.24
CA MET A 46 -6.55 -6.28 6.11
C MET A 46 -6.91 -5.98 4.64
N MET A 47 -5.91 -5.75 3.79
CA MET A 47 -6.12 -5.51 2.36
C MET A 47 -6.69 -6.75 1.63
N GLY A 48 -6.29 -7.95 2.04
CA GLY A 48 -6.60 -9.18 1.32
C GLY A 48 -5.59 -9.51 0.21
N GLN A 49 -5.76 -10.66 -0.43
CA GLN A 49 -4.86 -11.16 -1.48
C GLN A 49 -4.83 -10.24 -2.71
N THR A 50 -3.72 -10.20 -3.44
CA THR A 50 -3.58 -9.34 -4.63
C THR A 50 -4.65 -9.62 -5.68
N ASN A 51 -5.07 -10.89 -5.83
CA ASN A 51 -6.24 -11.27 -6.61
C ASN A 51 -7.51 -11.21 -5.72
N PRO A 52 -8.48 -10.33 -6.01
CA PRO A 52 -9.72 -10.24 -5.23
C PRO A 52 -10.49 -11.56 -5.11
N THR A 53 -10.45 -12.43 -6.13
CA THR A 53 -11.14 -13.74 -6.08
C THR A 53 -10.61 -14.67 -4.98
N ASN A 54 -9.40 -14.41 -4.49
CA ASN A 54 -8.75 -15.18 -3.43
C ASN A 54 -8.80 -14.43 -2.08
N SER A 55 -9.43 -13.25 -2.03
CA SER A 55 -9.58 -12.47 -0.82
C SER A 55 -10.80 -12.92 -0.03
N LEU A 56 -10.67 -12.94 1.29
CA LEU A 56 -11.76 -13.33 2.17
C LEU A 56 -12.73 -12.15 2.38
N PRO A 57 -14.04 -12.41 2.60
CA PRO A 57 -14.96 -11.38 3.08
C PRO A 57 -14.44 -10.69 4.35
N GLY A 58 -14.68 -9.39 4.47
CA GLY A 58 -14.16 -8.52 5.55
C GLY A 58 -12.77 -7.92 5.26
N THR A 59 -12.14 -8.29 4.14
CA THR A 59 -10.93 -7.61 3.64
C THR A 59 -11.31 -6.56 2.60
N PHE A 60 -10.50 -5.51 2.45
CA PHE A 60 -10.80 -4.46 1.47
C PHE A 60 -11.02 -5.01 0.05
N ARG A 61 -10.16 -5.93 -0.40
CA ARG A 61 -10.30 -6.51 -1.74
C ARG A 61 -11.42 -7.54 -1.83
N GLY A 62 -11.72 -8.26 -0.75
CA GLY A 62 -12.86 -9.19 -0.71
C GLY A 62 -14.20 -8.47 -0.78
N ASP A 63 -14.31 -7.31 -0.15
CA ASP A 63 -15.58 -6.57 -0.06
C ASP A 63 -15.80 -5.59 -1.21
N PHE A 64 -14.74 -5.01 -1.78
CA PHE A 64 -14.86 -3.89 -2.73
C PHE A 64 -14.28 -4.15 -4.13
N CYS A 65 -13.63 -5.30 -4.38
CA CYS A 65 -12.95 -5.55 -5.65
C CYS A 65 -13.41 -6.85 -6.31
N VAL A 66 -13.35 -6.90 -7.65
CA VAL A 66 -13.73 -8.09 -8.42
C VAL A 66 -12.57 -8.60 -9.29
N ILE A 67 -11.76 -7.70 -9.84
CA ILE A 67 -10.69 -8.05 -10.80
C ILE A 67 -9.32 -7.54 -10.35
N MET A 68 -8.28 -8.32 -10.63
CA MET A 68 -6.89 -8.05 -10.17
C MET A 68 -6.36 -6.67 -10.60
N GLY A 69 -6.66 -6.23 -11.84
CA GLY A 69 -6.18 -4.93 -12.35
C GLY A 69 -6.89 -3.70 -11.77
N LYS A 70 -7.93 -3.89 -10.95
CA LYS A 70 -8.68 -2.82 -10.26
C LYS A 70 -8.93 -3.24 -8.80
N ASN A 71 -7.86 -3.45 -8.06
CA ASN A 71 -7.89 -3.96 -6.68
C ASN A 71 -7.79 -2.86 -5.59
N VAL A 72 -8.06 -1.60 -5.98
CA VAL A 72 -8.33 -0.40 -5.16
C VAL A 72 -7.18 0.10 -4.25
N ILE A 73 -6.40 -0.79 -3.63
CA ILE A 73 -5.44 -0.43 -2.58
C ILE A 73 -4.07 -1.09 -2.82
N HIS A 74 -3.01 -0.34 -2.54
CA HIS A 74 -1.62 -0.79 -2.46
C HIS A 74 -1.15 -0.81 -1.00
N GLY A 75 -0.21 -1.69 -0.69
CA GLY A 75 0.50 -1.72 0.58
C GLY A 75 1.80 -2.49 0.43
N SER A 76 2.86 -1.97 1.03
CA SER A 76 4.21 -2.54 1.01
C SER A 76 4.19 -3.99 1.50
N ASP A 77 4.99 -4.85 0.89
CA ASP A 77 5.03 -6.29 1.15
C ASP A 77 6.04 -6.71 2.22
N SER A 78 7.02 -5.84 2.51
CA SER A 78 8.03 -6.01 3.54
C SER A 78 8.37 -4.67 4.22
N VAL A 79 9.10 -4.72 5.33
CA VAL A 79 9.56 -3.52 6.04
C VAL A 79 10.54 -2.73 5.17
N GLU A 80 11.40 -3.42 4.42
CA GLU A 80 12.35 -2.83 3.49
C GLU A 80 11.64 -2.11 2.33
N SER A 81 10.62 -2.74 1.75
CA SER A 81 9.76 -2.08 0.75
C SER A 81 9.04 -0.87 1.35
N ALA A 82 8.52 -0.97 2.58
CA ALA A 82 7.85 0.14 3.25
C ALA A 82 8.77 1.35 3.45
N GLN A 83 10.00 1.13 3.92
CA GLN A 83 10.99 2.21 4.09
C GLN A 83 11.30 2.90 2.76
N ARG A 84 11.54 2.12 1.70
CA ARG A 84 11.79 2.67 0.35
C ARG A 84 10.59 3.45 -0.17
N GLU A 85 9.39 2.91 -0.03
CA GLU A 85 8.16 3.53 -0.50
C GLU A 85 7.84 4.81 0.27
N ILE A 86 7.98 4.83 1.60
CA ILE A 86 7.75 6.04 2.41
C ILE A 86 8.70 7.15 1.95
N SER A 87 9.99 6.88 1.83
CA SER A 87 10.99 7.86 1.37
C SER A 87 10.79 8.34 -0.07
N LEU A 88 10.12 7.54 -0.91
CA LEU A 88 9.76 7.93 -2.27
C LEU A 88 8.53 8.85 -2.28
N TRP A 89 7.55 8.59 -1.42
CA TRP A 89 6.25 9.27 -1.44
C TRP A 89 6.16 10.50 -0.55
N PHE A 90 6.96 10.56 0.51
CA PHE A 90 6.88 11.61 1.53
C PHE A 90 8.25 12.16 1.87
N LYS A 91 8.31 13.47 2.07
CA LYS A 91 9.41 14.12 2.78
C LYS A 91 9.27 13.85 4.27
N GLU A 92 10.38 13.86 4.99
CA GLU A 92 10.37 13.72 6.46
C GLU A 92 9.47 14.77 7.13
N SER A 93 9.43 16.00 6.61
CA SER A 93 8.57 17.07 7.15
C SER A 93 7.07 16.86 6.95
N GLU A 94 6.66 15.89 6.12
CA GLU A 94 5.27 15.51 5.92
C GLU A 94 4.83 14.40 6.89
N LEU A 95 5.78 13.75 7.58
CA LEU A 95 5.51 12.73 8.59
C LEU A 95 5.22 13.39 9.93
N CYS A 96 4.04 13.12 10.47
CA CYS A 96 3.61 13.67 11.75
C CYS A 96 4.03 12.77 12.91
N GLU A 97 5.02 13.21 13.69
CA GLU A 97 5.42 12.53 14.92
C GLU A 97 4.46 12.90 16.06
N ARG A 98 3.46 12.06 16.30
CA ARG A 98 2.53 12.20 17.43
C ARG A 98 2.14 10.85 18.01
N GLU A 99 2.15 10.76 19.34
CA GLU A 99 1.59 9.62 20.04
C GLU A 99 0.06 9.76 20.14
N GLY A 100 -0.66 8.71 19.76
CA GLY A 100 -2.11 8.67 19.92
C GLY A 100 -2.49 8.59 21.39
N CYS A 101 -3.49 9.36 21.83
CA CYS A 101 -3.97 9.32 23.22
C CYS A 101 -4.44 7.93 23.70
N SER A 102 -4.70 7.01 22.75
CA SER A 102 -5.10 5.63 22.99
C SER A 102 -3.94 4.64 23.10
N ALA A 103 -2.68 5.06 22.89
CA ALA A 103 -1.53 4.15 22.84
C ALA A 103 -1.43 3.24 24.08
N LYS A 104 -1.60 3.82 25.27
CA LYS A 104 -1.61 3.12 26.57
C LYS A 104 -2.69 2.06 26.76
N TRP A 105 -3.70 2.03 25.89
CA TRP A 105 -4.78 1.04 25.94
C TRP A 105 -4.64 -0.03 24.86
N ILE A 106 -3.73 0.17 23.90
CA ILE A 106 -3.51 -0.71 22.75
C ILE A 106 -2.24 -1.53 22.93
N TYR A 107 -1.21 -0.94 23.55
CA TYR A 107 0.08 -1.56 23.80
C TYR A 107 0.30 -1.77 25.31
N GLU A 108 0.88 -2.90 25.66
CA GLU A 108 1.36 -3.22 27.02
C GLU A 108 2.72 -2.55 27.31
#